data_AF-A0A2V8TRE4-F1
#
_entry.id   AF-A0A2V8TRE4-F1
#
_cell.length_a   1.000
_cell.length_b   1.000
_cell.length_c   1.000
_cell.angle_alpha   90.00
_cell.angle_beta   90.00
_cell.angle_gamma   90.00
#
_symmetry.space_group_name_H-M   'P 1'
#
loop_
_entity.id
_entity.type
_entity.pdbx_description
1 polymer ?
#
loop_
_entity_poly.entity_id
_entity_poly.type
_entity_poly.pdbx_seq_one_letter_code
_entity_poly.pdbx_strand_id
1 'polypeptide(L)'
;MQVNASGLPPNTTFVLFLTELPVPPFGAVEYVGDLTTNASGQASVRVNAIIEEAFSSQLLSDGSRQRVELDHIVFWFGDPAADDVCLGAGQGPVTPFDGDGEAGTAAMSSKNFLPGAPLP
;
A
#
# COMPACT_ATOMS: atom_id res chain seq x y z
N MET A 1 0.78 -11.82 -7.09
CA MET A 1 -0.27 -11.32 -6.19
C MET A 1 -1.53 -10.94 -6.96
N GLN A 2 -2.73 -11.17 -6.40
CA GLN A 2 -4.00 -10.67 -6.96
C GLN A 2 -4.76 -9.88 -5.89
N VAL A 3 -5.16 -8.64 -6.21
CA VAL A 3 -5.94 -7.77 -5.34
C VAL A 3 -7.29 -7.51 -5.98
N ASN A 4 -8.37 -7.73 -5.23
CA ASN A 4 -9.72 -7.36 -5.61
C ASN A 4 -10.27 -6.40 -4.54
N ALA A 5 -10.78 -5.25 -4.95
CA ALA A 5 -11.32 -4.24 -4.06
C ALA A 5 -12.70 -3.77 -4.53
N SER A 6 -13.52 -3.36 -3.56
CA SER A 6 -14.88 -2.88 -3.80
C SER A 6 -15.29 -1.87 -2.73
N GLY A 7 -16.26 -1.02 -3.03
CA GLY A 7 -16.75 0.01 -2.11
C GLY A 7 -15.81 1.22 -1.99
N LEU A 8 -14.89 1.38 -2.95
CA LEU A 8 -13.96 2.48 -3.02
C LEU A 8 -14.55 3.67 -3.80
N PRO A 9 -14.01 4.87 -3.63
CA PRO A 9 -14.28 6.01 -4.52
C PRO A 9 -14.17 5.59 -6.00
N PRO A 10 -15.14 5.99 -6.86
CA PRO A 10 -15.15 5.59 -8.26
C PRO A 10 -14.12 6.37 -9.08
N ASN A 11 -13.54 5.73 -10.11
CA ASN A 11 -12.54 6.33 -11.00
C ASN A 11 -11.32 6.92 -10.26
N THR A 12 -10.89 6.25 -9.20
CA THR A 12 -9.81 6.68 -8.33
C THR A 12 -8.65 5.69 -8.41
N THR A 13 -7.43 6.22 -8.56
CA THR A 13 -6.21 5.42 -8.52
C THR A 13 -5.70 5.32 -7.10
N PHE A 14 -5.35 4.09 -6.72
CA PHE A 14 -4.64 3.77 -5.50
C PHE A 14 -3.29 3.17 -5.86
N VAL A 15 -2.28 3.46 -5.06
CA VAL A 15 -0.92 2.96 -5.22
C VAL A 15 -0.67 1.86 -4.20
N LEU A 16 -0.17 0.72 -4.67
CA LEU A 16 -0.06 -0.52 -3.92
C LEU A 16 1.37 -0.68 -3.40
N PHE A 17 1.51 -0.93 -2.10
CA PHE A 17 2.80 -1.29 -1.50
C PHE A 17 2.72 -2.62 -0.74
N LEU A 18 3.83 -3.34 -0.78
CA LEU A 18 4.19 -4.30 0.26
C LEU A 18 4.89 -3.56 1.40
N THR A 19 4.62 -3.95 2.64
CA THR A 19 5.05 -3.25 3.85
C THR A 19 5.44 -4.25 4.94
N GLU A 20 6.41 -3.89 5.77
CA GLU A 20 6.87 -4.70 6.91
C GLU A 20 5.83 -4.73 8.04
N LEU A 21 5.18 -3.59 8.29
CA LEU A 21 4.14 -3.45 9.29
C LEU A 21 2.83 -3.02 8.63
N PRO A 22 1.67 -3.54 9.07
CA PRO A 22 0.40 -3.17 8.46
C PRO A 22 -0.09 -1.78 8.88
N VAL A 23 0.61 -1.09 9.77
CA VAL A 23 0.21 0.21 10.31
C VAL A 23 1.43 1.11 10.42
N PRO A 24 1.26 2.45 10.45
CA PRO A 24 2.36 3.38 10.68
C PRO A 24 3.16 2.98 11.93
N PRO A 25 4.52 2.99 11.88
CA PRO A 25 5.36 3.59 10.85
C PRO A 25 5.66 2.72 9.60
N PHE A 26 4.92 1.64 9.34
CA PHE A 26 5.01 0.73 8.16
C PHE A 26 6.33 -0.04 7.96
N GLY A 27 7.44 0.42 8.52
CA GLY A 27 8.75 -0.21 8.38
C GLY A 27 9.30 -0.09 6.96
N ALA A 28 9.96 -1.13 6.46
CA ALA A 28 10.34 -1.21 5.06
C ALA A 28 9.10 -1.30 4.15
N VAL A 29 9.18 -0.68 2.96
CA VAL A 29 8.09 -0.66 1.98
C VAL A 29 8.61 -0.85 0.56
N GLU A 30 7.79 -1.44 -0.31
CA GLU A 30 8.08 -1.64 -1.73
C GLU A 30 6.83 -1.33 -2.56
N TYR A 31 6.98 -0.43 -3.54
CA TYR A 31 5.92 -0.13 -4.51
C TYR A 31 5.78 -1.31 -5.49
N VAL A 32 4.55 -1.81 -5.67
CA VAL A 32 4.29 -3.00 -6.51
C VAL A 32 3.28 -2.77 -7.62
N GLY A 33 2.71 -1.56 -7.73
CA GLY A 33 1.88 -1.14 -8.86
C GLY A 33 0.68 -0.30 -8.43
N ASP A 34 -0.26 -0.13 -9.37
CA ASP A 34 -1.46 0.68 -9.19
C ASP A 34 -2.75 -0.14 -9.26
N LEU A 35 -3.81 0.40 -8.65
CA LEU A 35 -5.16 -0.11 -8.69
C LEU A 35 -6.14 1.04 -8.94
N THR A 36 -6.71 1.10 -10.13
CA THR A 36 -7.73 2.09 -10.47
C THR A 36 -9.13 1.48 -10.38
N THR A 37 -10.02 2.14 -9.65
CA THR A 37 -11.43 1.73 -9.55
C THR A 37 -12.22 2.17 -10.78
N ASN A 38 -13.21 1.37 -11.15
CA ASN A 38 -14.18 1.74 -12.17
C ASN A 38 -15.26 2.68 -11.59
N ALA A 39 -16.21 3.09 -12.43
CA ALA A 39 -17.33 3.96 -12.04
C ALA A 39 -18.25 3.38 -10.94
N SER A 40 -18.16 2.08 -10.64
CA SER A 40 -18.89 1.41 -9.56
C SER A 40 -18.05 1.24 -8.29
N GLY A 41 -16.85 1.82 -8.22
CA GLY A 41 -15.97 1.70 -7.06
C GLY A 41 -15.34 0.30 -6.90
N GLN A 42 -15.22 -0.45 -8.00
CA GLN A 42 -14.63 -1.79 -8.03
C GLN A 42 -13.31 -1.79 -8.78
N ALA A 43 -12.35 -2.57 -8.32
CA ALA A 43 -11.05 -2.71 -8.96
C ALA A 43 -10.50 -4.13 -8.80
N SER A 44 -9.74 -4.58 -9.80
CA SER A 44 -8.99 -5.83 -9.74
C SER A 44 -7.67 -5.65 -10.46
N VAL A 45 -6.57 -6.03 -9.82
CA VAL A 45 -5.23 -6.02 -10.42
C VAL A 45 -4.53 -7.34 -10.12
N ARG A 46 -3.77 -7.81 -11.11
CA ARG A 46 -2.82 -8.92 -10.95
C ARG A 46 -1.41 -8.35 -11.09
N VAL A 47 -0.66 -8.42 -10.01
CA VAL A 47 0.76 -8.06 -10.00
C VAL A 47 1.57 -9.35 -10.18
N ASN A 48 2.23 -9.45 -11.33
CA ASN A 48 3.19 -10.52 -11.62
C ASN A 48 4.59 -10.02 -11.29
N ALA A 49 4.91 -10.00 -10.01
CA ALA A 49 6.24 -9.69 -9.53
C ALA A 49 6.93 -10.99 -9.08
N ILE A 50 8.23 -11.09 -9.34
CA ILE A 50 9.09 -12.01 -8.59
C ILE A 50 9.35 -11.29 -7.27
N ILE A 51 8.42 -11.47 -6.32
CA ILE A 51 8.60 -11.01 -4.96
C ILE A 51 9.49 -12.05 -4.31
N GLU A 52 10.78 -11.79 -4.33
CA GLU A 52 11.75 -12.57 -3.58
C GLU A 52 12.25 -11.63 -2.50
N GLU A 53 11.77 -11.78 -1.25
CA GLU A 53 12.16 -10.90 -0.14
C GLU A 53 13.64 -11.13 0.28
N ALA A 54 14.43 -11.78 -0.57
CA ALA A 54 15.88 -11.94 -0.43
C ALA A 54 16.63 -10.60 -0.35
N PHE A 55 16.00 -9.49 -0.77
CA PHE A 55 16.62 -8.16 -0.76
C PHE A 55 15.97 -7.15 0.21
N SER A 56 14.82 -7.46 0.81
CA SER A 56 14.24 -6.60 1.85
C SER A 56 15.03 -6.77 3.14
N SER A 57 15.74 -5.73 3.53
CA SER A 57 16.54 -5.72 4.75
C SER A 57 16.70 -4.32 5.29
N GLN A 58 16.82 -4.21 6.61
CA GLN A 58 17.13 -2.98 7.32
C GLN A 58 18.57 -2.96 7.83
N LEU A 59 19.17 -1.77 7.87
CA LEU A 59 20.47 -1.56 8.50
C LEU A 59 20.27 -1.35 10.00
N LEU A 60 20.86 -2.23 10.80
CA LEU A 60 20.87 -2.12 12.25
C LEU A 60 21.92 -1.11 12.71
N SER A 61 21.79 -0.64 13.95
CA SER A 61 22.69 0.38 14.53
C SER A 61 24.15 -0.06 14.60
N ASP A 62 24.42 -1.36 14.59
CA ASP A 62 25.75 -1.95 14.58
C ASP A 62 26.34 -2.11 13.17
N GLY A 63 25.61 -1.68 12.13
CA GLY A 63 26.01 -1.76 10.73
C GLY A 63 25.69 -3.11 10.06
N SER A 64 25.09 -4.06 10.77
CA SER A 64 24.63 -5.32 10.19
C SER A 64 23.32 -5.16 9.43
N ARG A 65 23.05 -6.05 8.47
CA ARG A 65 21.76 -6.10 7.75
C ARG A 65 20.91 -7.21 8.34
N GLN A 66 19.66 -6.89 8.66
CA GLN A 66 18.65 -7.86 9.05
C GLN A 66 17.61 -7.97 7.94
N ARG A 67 17.31 -9.20 7.49
CA ARG A 67 16.19 -9.44 6.56
C ARG A 67 14.88 -9.02 7.23
N VAL A 68 14.00 -8.39 6.47
CA VAL A 68 12.64 -8.05 6.89
C VAL A 68 11.66 -8.63 5.88
N GLU A 69 10.52 -9.12 6.35
CA GLU A 69 9.47 -9.61 5.48
C GLU A 69 8.51 -8.45 5.14
N LEU A 70 8.04 -8.39 3.90
CA LEU A 70 7.04 -7.40 3.46
C LEU A 70 5.67 -8.07 3.32
N ASP A 71 5.19 -8.66 4.42
CA ASP A 71 4.01 -9.54 4.43
C ASP A 71 2.68 -8.78 4.35
N HIS A 72 2.70 -7.45 4.43
CA HIS A 72 1.51 -6.63 4.52
C HIS A 72 1.29 -5.82 3.25
N ILE A 73 0.07 -5.85 2.74
CA ILE A 73 -0.36 -4.94 1.68
C ILE A 73 -1.01 -3.70 2.31
N VAL A 74 -0.59 -2.52 1.86
CA VAL A 74 -1.21 -1.23 2.19
C VAL A 74 -1.36 -0.43 0.89
N PHE A 75 -2.44 0.34 0.77
CA PHE A 75 -2.68 1.17 -0.40
C PHE A 75 -2.98 2.61 0.02
N TRP A 76 -2.41 3.55 -0.72
CA TRP A 76 -2.66 4.99 -0.56
C TRP A 76 -3.47 5.51 -1.73
N PHE A 77 -4.13 6.64 -1.54
CA PHE A 77 -4.64 7.42 -2.68
C PHE A 77 -3.44 7.89 -3.51
N GLY A 78 -3.42 7.59 -4.82
CA GLY A 78 -2.33 7.99 -5.72
C GLY A 78 -2.36 9.47 -6.14
N ASP A 79 -3.35 10.22 -5.65
CA ASP A 79 -3.40 11.69 -5.78
C ASP A 79 -3.81 12.23 -4.39
N PRO A 80 -3.07 13.18 -3.79
CA PRO A 80 -3.45 13.78 -2.53
C PRO A 80 -4.88 14.34 -2.52
N ALA A 81 -5.33 14.95 -3.62
CA ALA A 81 -6.70 15.48 -3.70
C ALA A 81 -7.78 14.39 -3.73
N ALA A 82 -7.43 13.14 -4.03
CA ALA A 82 -8.41 12.05 -4.07
C ALA A 82 -8.89 11.63 -2.67
N ASP A 83 -8.15 11.95 -1.60
CA ASP A 83 -8.57 11.66 -0.22
C ASP A 83 -9.56 12.70 0.36
N ASP A 84 -9.82 13.79 -0.38
CA ASP A 84 -10.78 14.85 -0.03
C ASP A 84 -12.19 14.30 0.22
N VAL A 85 -12.55 13.21 -0.47
CA VAL A 85 -13.85 12.52 -0.29
C VAL A 85 -14.02 11.96 1.13
N CYS A 86 -12.90 11.68 1.82
CA CYS A 86 -12.87 11.15 3.18
C CYS A 86 -12.54 12.22 4.21
N LEU A 87 -11.61 13.13 3.91
CA LEU A 87 -11.01 14.05 4.88
C LEU A 87 -11.47 15.50 4.74
N GLY A 88 -12.13 15.82 3.62
CA GLY A 88 -12.51 17.19 3.24
C GLY A 88 -11.42 17.90 2.41
N ALA A 89 -11.85 18.85 1.59
CA ALA A 89 -11.01 19.50 0.59
C ALA A 89 -9.69 20.07 1.15
N GLY A 90 -8.56 19.53 0.67
CA GLY A 90 -7.20 19.93 1.03
C GLY A 90 -6.85 19.72 2.50
N GLN A 91 -7.59 18.88 3.22
CA GLN A 91 -7.32 18.58 4.64
C GLN A 91 -6.44 17.33 4.82
N GLY A 92 -6.33 16.49 3.78
CA GLY A 92 -5.49 15.30 3.79
C GLY A 92 -3.99 15.60 3.81
N PRO A 93 -3.17 14.68 4.34
CA PRO A 93 -1.72 14.79 4.26
C PRO A 93 -1.22 14.44 2.85
N VAL A 94 -0.16 15.13 2.40
CA VAL A 94 0.68 14.62 1.31
C VAL A 94 1.72 13.68 1.92
N THR A 95 1.77 12.44 1.44
CA THR A 95 2.65 11.38 1.90
C THR A 95 3.59 10.93 0.80
N PRO A 96 4.77 10.36 1.12
CA PRO A 96 5.78 10.03 0.11
C PRO A 96 5.52 8.71 -0.63
N PHE A 97 4.34 8.10 -0.47
CA PHE A 97 4.06 6.73 -0.92
C PHE A 97 3.51 6.68 -2.35
N ASP A 98 4.22 7.27 -3.31
CA ASP A 98 3.98 7.12 -4.75
C ASP A 98 5.31 7.28 -5.53
N GLY A 99 5.35 6.92 -6.81
CA GLY A 99 6.52 7.01 -7.68
C GLY A 99 7.04 8.43 -7.90
N ASP A 100 6.20 9.45 -7.74
CA ASP A 100 6.58 10.87 -7.75
C ASP A 100 6.79 11.45 -6.33
N GLY A 101 6.52 10.67 -5.29
CA GLY A 101 6.60 11.07 -3.90
C GLY A 101 5.40 11.86 -3.37
N GLU A 102 4.27 11.86 -4.08
CA GLU A 102 3.05 12.58 -3.68
C GLU A 102 1.80 11.68 -3.70
N ALA A 103 1.48 11.07 -2.57
CA ALA A 103 0.24 10.32 -2.33
C ALA A 103 -0.63 11.01 -1.27
N GLY A 104 -1.93 10.72 -1.27
CA GLY A 104 -2.83 11.07 -0.17
C GLY A 104 -2.66 10.16 1.05
N THR A 105 -3.69 10.04 1.87
CA THR A 105 -3.68 9.15 3.06
C THR A 105 -3.70 7.65 2.70
N ALA A 106 -3.27 6.80 3.63
CA ALA A 106 -3.44 5.34 3.49
C ALA A 106 -4.94 4.99 3.55
N ALA A 107 -5.47 4.43 2.47
CA ALA A 107 -6.89 4.12 2.33
C ALA A 107 -7.26 2.77 2.96
N MET A 108 -6.36 1.79 2.87
CA MET A 108 -6.63 0.41 3.27
C MET A 108 -5.33 -0.30 3.67
N SER A 109 -5.44 -1.23 4.62
CA SER A 109 -4.33 -2.03 5.11
C SER A 109 -4.78 -3.46 5.42
N SER A 110 -3.88 -4.41 5.18
CA SER A 110 -3.98 -5.80 5.62
C SER A 110 -3.94 -6.01 7.14
N LYS A 111 -3.94 -4.96 7.98
CA LYS A 111 -3.98 -5.03 9.47
C LYS A 111 -5.03 -6.00 10.01
N ASN A 112 -6.16 -6.13 9.32
CA ASN A 112 -7.26 -7.01 9.72
C ASN A 112 -7.13 -8.45 9.19
N PHE A 113 -5.93 -8.89 8.77
CA PHE A 113 -5.69 -10.29 8.45
C PHE A 113 -6.07 -11.17 9.66
N LEU A 114 -6.95 -12.14 9.42
CA LEU A 114 -7.35 -13.08 10.45
C LEU A 114 -6.12 -13.86 10.94
N PRO A 115 -5.95 -14.09 12.26
CA PRO A 115 -4.97 -15.03 12.75
C PRO A 115 -5.22 -16.41 12.09
N GLY A 116 -4.30 -16.85 11.23
CA GLY A 116 -4.38 -18.14 10.55
C GLY A 116 -4.94 -18.13 9.12
N ALA A 117 -5.18 -16.96 8.50
CA ALA A 117 -5.32 -16.94 7.05
C ALA A 117 -4.00 -17.41 6.41
N PRO A 118 -4.02 -18.35 5.45
CA PRO A 118 -2.81 -18.72 4.73
C PRO A 118 -2.22 -17.45 4.11
N LEU A 119 -0.94 -17.19 4.36
CA LEU A 119 -0.21 -16.27 3.50
C LEU A 119 -0.24 -16.88 2.08
N PRO A 120 -0.50 -16.07 1.04
CA PRO A 120 -0.55 -16.53 -0.33
C PRO A 120 0.78 -17.15 -0.79
#